data_AF-A0A1I3KE81-F1
#
_entry.id   AF-A0A1I3KE81-F1
#
_cell.length_a   1.000
_cell.length_b   1.000
_cell.length_c   1.000
_cell.angle_alpha   90.00
_cell.angle_beta   90.00
_cell.angle_gamma   90.00
#
_symmetry.space_group_name_H-M   'P 1'
#
loop_
_entity.id
_entity.type
_entity.pdbx_description
1 polymer ?
#
loop_
_entity_poly.entity_id
_entity_poly.type
_entity_poly.pdbx_seq_one_letter_code
_entity_poly.pdbx_strand_id
1 'polypeptide(L)'
;MDVKNLAVLMQLKNAMEMASPSPVPTPHVASEIPKSKTGWLEKTCRFCKAVKVWYKADWVNPPIMCDGCRNERKTRYKPGRGDTLYSETQVFRGGSPGGGKHK
;
A
#
# COMPACT_ATOMS: atom_id res chain seq x y z
N MET A 1 -0.10 38.77 -25.58
CA MET A 1 1.08 37.87 -25.56
C MET A 1 2.08 38.41 -26.55
N ASP A 2 3.22 38.92 -26.08
CA ASP A 2 4.22 39.54 -26.96
C ASP A 2 4.88 38.51 -27.87
N VAL A 3 5.08 38.87 -29.14
CA VAL A 3 5.69 38.00 -30.17
C VAL A 3 7.09 37.51 -29.75
N LYS A 4 7.82 38.34 -28.98
CA LYS A 4 9.13 38.00 -28.41
C LYS A 4 9.04 36.87 -27.38
N ASN A 5 7.99 36.84 -26.57
CA ASN A 5 7.78 35.79 -25.56
C ASN A 5 7.43 34.46 -26.24
N LEU A 6 6.69 34.49 -27.34
CA LEU A 6 6.41 33.29 -28.14
C LEU A 6 7.69 32.70 -28.77
N ALA A 7 8.58 33.54 -29.28
CA ALA A 7 9.85 33.09 -29.84
C ALA A 7 10.75 32.42 -28.79
N VAL A 8 10.81 32.98 -27.58
CA VAL A 8 11.57 32.40 -26.46
C VAL A 8 10.98 31.04 -26.05
N LEU A 9 9.65 30.92 -25.97
CA LEU A 9 8.99 29.64 -25.70
C LEU A 9 9.26 28.60 -26.79
N MET A 10 9.32 29.02 -28.05
CA MET A 10 9.68 28.13 -29.17
C MET A 10 11.15 27.68 -29.13
N GLN A 11 12.06 28.52 -28.63
CA GLN A 11 13.46 28.12 -28.44
C GLN A 11 13.60 27.14 -27.27
N LEU A 12 12.89 27.39 -26.16
CA LEU A 12 12.92 26.53 -24.98
C LEU A 12 12.36 25.13 -25.26
N LYS A 13 11.24 25.01 -25.98
CA LYS A 13 10.69 23.69 -26.35
C LYS A 13 11.67 22.88 -27.20
N ASN A 14 12.34 23.53 -28.17
CA ASN A 14 13.27 22.84 -29.06
C ASN A 14 14.52 22.37 -28.29
N ALA A 15 15.01 23.18 -27.36
CA ALA A 15 16.11 22.79 -26.47
C ALA A 15 15.73 21.63 -25.55
N MET A 16 14.50 21.61 -25.02
CA MET A 16 14.00 20.50 -24.20
C MET A 16 13.83 19.21 -24.99
N GLU A 17 13.33 19.28 -26.23
CA GLU A 17 13.20 18.10 -27.09
C GLU A 17 14.56 17.50 -27.46
N MET A 18 15.53 18.35 -27.82
CA MET A 18 16.91 17.91 -28.14
C MET A 18 17.66 17.36 -26.92
N ALA A 19 17.36 17.85 -25.73
CA ALA A 19 17.99 17.40 -24.48
C ALA A 19 17.26 16.23 -23.81
N SER A 20 16.09 15.81 -24.32
CA SER A 20 15.36 14.68 -23.75
C SER A 20 16.03 13.37 -24.17
N PRO A 21 16.71 12.64 -23.25
CA PRO A 21 17.20 11.32 -23.60
C PRO A 21 15.99 10.44 -23.90
N SER A 22 16.05 9.66 -24.99
CA SER A 22 15.03 8.67 -25.33
C SER A 22 14.71 7.83 -24.09
N PRO A 23 13.43 7.53 -23.80
CA PRO A 23 13.08 6.68 -22.67
C PRO A 23 13.89 5.39 -22.75
N VAL A 24 14.82 5.19 -21.80
CA VAL A 24 15.56 3.95 -21.73
C VAL A 24 14.51 2.87 -21.48
N PRO A 25 14.39 1.84 -22.35
CA PRO A 25 13.48 0.77 -22.08
C PRO A 25 14.00 0.06 -20.83
N THR A 26 13.43 0.39 -19.67
CA THR A 26 13.68 -0.38 -18.46
C THR A 26 13.09 -1.76 -18.72
N PRO A 27 13.90 -2.82 -18.84
CA PRO A 27 13.33 -4.15 -18.93
C PRO A 27 12.62 -4.40 -17.62
N HIS A 28 11.28 -4.33 -17.63
CA HIS A 28 10.48 -4.86 -16.54
C HIS A 28 10.67 -6.37 -16.58
N VAL A 29 11.75 -6.85 -15.96
CA VAL A 29 11.96 -8.26 -15.69
C VAL A 29 10.93 -8.60 -14.62
N ALA A 30 9.80 -9.16 -15.06
CA ALA A 30 8.86 -9.80 -14.17
C ALA A 30 9.67 -10.84 -13.36
N SER A 31 9.70 -10.70 -12.05
CA SER A 31 10.35 -11.68 -11.19
C SER A 31 9.61 -13.01 -11.34
N GLU A 32 10.24 -13.97 -11.99
CA GLU A 32 9.70 -15.31 -12.10
C GLU A 32 9.67 -15.93 -10.70
N ILE A 33 8.47 -16.05 -10.13
CA ILE A 33 8.26 -16.78 -8.89
C ILE A 33 8.62 -18.25 -9.20
N PRO A 34 9.58 -18.87 -8.48
CA PRO A 34 9.99 -20.22 -8.76
C PRO A 34 8.80 -21.16 -8.60
N LYS A 35 8.36 -21.77 -9.70
CA LYS A 35 7.24 -22.73 -9.71
C LYS A 35 7.70 -23.99 -9.00
N SER A 36 7.20 -24.24 -7.78
CA SER A 36 7.42 -25.52 -7.11
C SER A 36 6.56 -26.60 -7.78
N LYS A 37 7.15 -27.79 -8.01
CA LYS A 37 6.48 -28.92 -8.69
C LYS A 37 5.20 -29.40 -7.96
N THR A 38 5.06 -29.08 -6.68
CA THR A 38 3.94 -29.43 -5.81
C THR A 38 2.92 -28.30 -5.64
N GLY A 39 3.14 -27.12 -6.24
CA GLY A 39 2.26 -25.96 -6.14
C GLY A 39 2.24 -25.28 -4.76
N TRP A 40 3.00 -25.79 -3.78
CA TRP A 40 3.18 -25.19 -2.47
C TRP A 40 4.45 -24.36 -2.43
N LEU A 41 4.32 -23.09 -2.06
CA LEU A 41 5.41 -22.15 -1.87
C LEU A 41 5.60 -21.90 -0.38
N GLU A 42 6.86 -21.80 0.02
CA GLU A 42 7.25 -21.42 1.38
C GLU A 42 7.72 -19.96 1.38
N LYS A 43 7.22 -19.16 2.32
CA LYS A 43 7.72 -17.80 2.57
C LYS A 43 7.87 -17.53 4.05
N THR A 44 8.81 -16.66 4.40
CA THR A 44 8.97 -16.20 5.78
C THR A 44 7.95 -15.11 6.11
N CYS A 45 7.46 -15.10 7.35
CA CYS A 45 6.62 -14.04 7.85
C CYS A 45 7.37 -12.70 7.81
N ARG A 46 6.78 -11.68 7.19
CA ARG A 46 7.42 -10.36 7.04
C ARG A 46 7.73 -9.68 8.38
N PHE A 47 6.97 -9.99 9.43
CA PHE A 47 7.09 -9.32 10.73
C PHE A 47 8.04 -10.04 11.68
N CYS A 48 7.73 -11.28 12.04
CA CYS A 48 8.57 -12.01 13.00
C CYS A 48 9.84 -12.58 12.36
N LYS A 49 9.88 -12.76 11.03
CA LYS A 49 10.98 -13.39 10.26
C LYS A 49 11.37 -14.81 10.69
N ALA A 50 10.85 -15.31 11.81
CA ALA A 50 11.15 -16.61 12.39
C ALA A 50 10.22 -17.71 11.85
N VAL A 51 8.94 -17.38 11.63
CA VAL A 51 7.94 -18.38 11.21
C VAL A 51 7.88 -18.45 9.69
N LYS A 52 7.92 -19.68 9.15
CA LYS A 52 7.70 -19.97 7.74
C LYS A 52 6.23 -20.32 7.50
N VAL A 53 5.66 -19.75 6.45
CA VAL A 53 4.26 -19.87 6.05
C VAL A 53 4.18 -20.57 4.70
N TRP A 54 3.39 -21.62 4.64
CA TRP A 54 3.14 -22.41 3.45
C TRP A 54 1.85 -21.92 2.79
N TYR A 55 1.89 -21.72 1.48
CA TYR A 55 0.72 -21.28 0.71
C TYR A 55 0.74 -21.88 -0.70
N LYS A 56 -0.43 -21.94 -1.35
CA LYS A 56 -0.50 -22.40 -2.74
C LYS A 56 -0.10 -21.29 -3.70
N ALA A 57 0.63 -21.64 -4.76
CA ALA A 57 1.07 -20.71 -5.79
C ALA A 57 -0.10 -20.03 -6.54
N ASP A 58 -1.24 -20.72 -6.62
CA ASP A 58 -2.43 -20.24 -7.34
C ASP A 58 -3.23 -19.17 -6.57
N TRP A 59 -2.85 -18.85 -5.34
CA TRP A 59 -3.55 -17.84 -4.55
C TRP A 59 -3.24 -16.42 -5.05
N VAL A 60 -4.29 -15.70 -5.47
CA VAL A 60 -4.20 -14.30 -5.92
C VAL A 60 -3.63 -13.38 -4.82
N ASN A 61 -3.95 -13.64 -3.55
CA ASN A 61 -3.45 -12.84 -2.42
C ASN A 61 -2.91 -13.73 -1.29
N PRO A 62 -1.63 -14.13 -1.32
CA PRO A 62 -1.08 -15.05 -0.36
C PRO A 62 -0.74 -14.37 0.99
N PRO A 63 -0.85 -15.07 2.13
CA PRO A 63 -0.77 -14.47 3.47
C PRO A 63 0.60 -13.90 3.82
N ILE A 64 0.75 -12.60 4.04
CA ILE A 64 2.05 -11.96 4.29
C ILE A 64 2.58 -12.21 5.73
N MET A 65 1.69 -12.61 6.64
CA MET A 65 1.97 -12.78 8.06
C MET A 65 1.64 -14.20 8.52
N CYS A 66 2.34 -14.67 9.56
CA CYS A 66 1.93 -15.87 10.28
C CYS A 66 0.69 -15.60 11.14
N ASP A 67 0.01 -16.65 11.58
CA ASP A 67 -1.22 -16.55 12.37
C ASP A 67 -1.00 -15.85 13.72
N GLY A 68 0.18 -16.02 14.34
CA GLY A 68 0.54 -15.30 15.57
C GLY A 68 0.55 -13.78 15.38
N CYS A 69 1.36 -13.28 14.45
CA CYS A 69 1.42 -11.85 14.13
C CYS A 69 0.08 -11.31 13.62
N ARG A 70 -0.71 -12.14 12.91
CA ARG A 70 -2.05 -11.77 12.44
C ARG A 70 -3.00 -11.60 13.63
N ASN A 71 -2.94 -12.48 14.63
CA ASN A 71 -3.82 -12.45 15.78
C ASN A 71 -3.46 -11.34 16.76
N GLU A 72 -2.18 -11.12 17.04
CA GLU A 72 -1.71 -9.99 17.87
C GLU A 72 -2.16 -8.64 17.33
N ARG A 73 -2.16 -8.48 16.00
CA ARG A 73 -2.61 -7.25 15.34
C ARG A 73 -4.12 -7.16 15.18
N LYS A 74 -4.81 -8.30 15.06
CA LYS A 74 -6.28 -8.36 15.00
C LYS A 74 -6.93 -8.13 16.36
N THR A 75 -6.24 -8.49 17.44
CA THR A 75 -6.75 -8.23 18.79
C THR A 75 -6.80 -6.73 18.98
N ARG A 76 -8.01 -6.18 18.76
CA ARG A 76 -8.45 -4.92 19.33
C ARG A 76 -8.02 -4.95 20.80
N TYR A 77 -7.16 -4.01 21.18
CA TYR A 77 -6.76 -3.67 22.55
C TYR A 77 -7.17 -4.67 23.64
N LYS A 78 -6.21 -5.43 24.17
CA LYS A 78 -6.41 -6.22 25.40
C LYS A 78 -6.04 -5.34 26.60
N PRO A 79 -7.01 -4.81 27.37
CA PRO A 79 -6.65 -4.20 28.64
C PRO A 79 -6.09 -5.27 29.56
N GLY A 80 -4.83 -5.13 29.97
CA GLY A 80 -4.34 -5.74 31.20
C GLY A 80 -4.93 -5.03 32.42
N ARG A 81 -4.77 -5.61 33.62
CA ARG A 81 -5.01 -4.90 34.87
C ARG A 81 -4.00 -3.76 34.97
N GLY A 82 -4.35 -2.54 34.57
CA GLY A 82 -3.48 -1.38 34.75
C GLY A 82 -3.78 -0.13 33.94
N ASP A 83 -4.26 -0.23 32.71
CA ASP A 83 -4.30 0.94 31.83
C ASP A 83 -5.69 1.12 31.22
N THR A 84 -6.45 2.12 31.68
CA THR A 84 -7.49 2.77 30.88
C THR A 84 -7.48 4.25 31.23
N LEU A 85 -6.99 5.10 30.33
CA LEU A 85 -7.23 6.53 30.45
C LEU A 85 -7.76 7.18 29.16
N TYR A 86 -7.63 6.58 27.97
CA TYR A 86 -8.03 7.25 26.72
C TYR A 86 -8.61 6.36 25.60
N SER A 87 -9.35 5.29 25.91
CA SER A 87 -9.99 4.46 24.87
C SER A 87 -11.50 4.32 24.99
N GLU A 88 -12.19 5.32 25.55
CA GLU A 88 -13.63 5.42 25.37
C GLU A 88 -13.94 6.16 24.05
N THR A 89 -13.66 5.51 22.92
CA THR A 89 -14.24 5.97 21.65
C THR A 89 -15.71 5.55 21.64
N GLN A 90 -16.60 6.39 22.18
CA GLN A 90 -18.03 6.17 22.07
C GLN A 90 -18.45 6.32 20.60
N VAL A 91 -18.80 5.20 19.97
CA VAL A 91 -19.37 5.20 18.63
C VAL A 91 -20.86 5.51 18.76
N PHE A 92 -21.22 6.78 18.57
CA PHE A 92 -22.63 7.18 18.49
C PHE A 92 -23.26 6.65 17.20
N ARG A 93 -24.20 5.71 17.32
CA ARG A 93 -25.08 5.31 16.21
C ARG A 93 -26.28 6.24 16.21
N GLY A 94 -26.17 7.38 15.53
CA GLY A 94 -27.29 8.29 15.34
C GLY A 94 -26.93 9.55 14.55
N GLY A 95 -27.11 9.50 13.23
CA GLY A 95 -27.26 10.68 12.35
C GLY A 95 -26.03 11.59 12.16
N SER A 96 -25.91 12.15 10.96
CA SER A 96 -24.87 13.14 10.64
C SER A 96 -25.05 14.39 11.52
N PRO A 97 -23.96 14.94 12.13
CA PRO A 97 -24.07 16.12 12.98
C PRO A 97 -24.47 17.33 12.13
N GLY A 98 -25.73 17.76 12.27
CA GLY A 98 -26.30 18.90 11.53
C GLY A 98 -27.68 18.66 10.93
N GLY A 99 -28.20 17.42 10.93
CA GLY A 99 -29.53 17.09 10.39
C GLY A 99 -30.72 17.41 11.31
N GLY A 100 -30.63 18.50 12.10
CA GLY A 100 -31.74 18.94 12.93
C GLY A 100 -32.91 19.40 12.05
N LYS A 101 -34.10 18.80 12.22
CA LYS A 101 -35.33 19.32 11.64
C LYS A 101 -35.55 20.75 12.14
N HIS A 102 -35.57 21.72 11.24
CA HIS A 102 -36.16 23.02 11.53
C HIS A 102 -37.67 22.81 11.72
N LYS A 103 -38.19 23.27 12.86
CA LYS A 103 -39.60 23.25 13.19
C LYS A 103 -40.27 24.52 12.67
#